data_AF-A0A7I9YXD6-F1
#
_entry.id   AF-A0A7I9YXD6-F1
#
_cell.length_a   1.000
_cell.length_b   1.000
_cell.length_c   1.000
_cell.angle_alpha   90.00
_cell.angle_beta   90.00
_cell.angle_gamma   90.00
#
_symmetry.space_group_name_H-M   'P 1'
#
loop_
_entity.id
_entity.type
_entity.pdbx_description
1 polymer ?
#
loop_
_entity_poly.entity_id
_entity_poly.type
_entity_poly.pdbx_seq_one_letter_code
_entity_poly.pdbx_strand_id
1 'polypeptide(L)'
;MVCLAGITAVSMQVRCIDAAREAARLAARGDNGAAVSVARSIAPAAAQIQVRRDGDFLVATVVAHSTLLPGLDIAARAVSAAEPR
;
A
#
# COMPACT_ATOMS: atom_id res chain seq x y z
N MET A 1 -26.18 8.02 -3.14
CA MET A 1 -24.81 8.35 -3.62
C MET A 1 -23.77 8.32 -2.50
N VAL A 2 -23.98 8.98 -1.36
CA VAL A 2 -23.01 9.01 -0.24
C VAL A 2 -22.59 7.62 0.23
N CYS A 3 -23.52 6.67 0.39
CA CYS A 3 -23.18 5.31 0.82
C CYS A 3 -22.25 4.59 -0.18
N LEU A 4 -22.45 4.78 -1.48
CA LEU A 4 -21.62 4.16 -2.51
C LEU A 4 -20.21 4.76 -2.53
N ALA A 5 -20.10 6.07 -2.38
CA ALA A 5 -18.82 6.76 -2.23
C ALA A 5 -18.08 6.30 -0.95
N GLY A 6 -18.81 6.09 0.15
CA GLY A 6 -18.25 5.53 1.38
C GLY A 6 -17.75 4.09 1.20
N ILE A 7 -18.56 3.21 0.60
CA ILE A 7 -18.18 1.80 0.36
C ILE A 7 -16.94 1.72 -0.53
N THR A 8 -16.89 2.49 -1.61
CA THR A 8 -15.74 2.52 -2.53
C THR A 8 -14.48 3.05 -1.85
N ALA A 9 -14.60 4.09 -1.02
CA ALA A 9 -13.48 4.58 -0.21
C ALA A 9 -12.96 3.51 0.76
N VAL A 10 -13.85 2.80 1.46
CA VAL A 10 -13.46 1.69 2.35
C VAL A 10 -12.80 0.55 1.56
N SER A 11 -13.34 0.17 0.40
CA SER A 11 -12.71 -0.84 -0.47
C SER A 11 -11.31 -0.41 -0.93
N MET A 12 -11.11 0.86 -1.28
CA MET A 12 -9.79 1.40 -1.59
C MET A 12 -8.85 1.34 -0.38
N GLN A 13 -9.33 1.70 0.81
CA GLN A 13 -8.53 1.65 2.04
C GLN A 13 -8.05 0.22 2.32
N VAL A 14 -8.94 -0.78 2.22
CA VAL A 14 -8.58 -2.20 2.42
C VAL A 14 -7.50 -2.61 1.42
N ARG A 15 -7.67 -2.28 0.13
CA ARG A 15 -6.68 -2.58 -0.91
C ARG A 15 -5.34 -1.89 -0.67
N CYS A 16 -5.33 -0.65 -0.20
CA CYS A 16 -4.09 0.05 0.17
C CYS A 16 -3.40 -0.66 1.36
N ILE A 17 -4.15 -1.09 2.37
CA ILE A 17 -3.62 -1.82 3.54
C ILE A 17 -2.99 -3.15 3.10
N ASP A 18 -3.70 -3.94 2.29
CA ASP A 18 -3.22 -5.24 1.81
C ASP A 18 -1.96 -5.08 0.94
N ALA A 19 -1.99 -4.12 0.00
CA ALA A 19 -0.84 -3.81 -0.84
C ALA A 19 0.40 -3.38 -0.02
N ALA A 20 0.21 -2.49 0.97
CA ALA A 20 1.30 -2.06 1.83
C ALA A 20 1.85 -3.24 2.65
N ARG A 21 0.98 -4.09 3.19
CA ARG A 21 1.37 -5.24 4.01
C ARG A 21 2.22 -6.23 3.24
N GLU A 22 1.79 -6.59 2.02
CA GLU A 22 2.52 -7.52 1.17
C GLU A 22 3.83 -6.93 0.65
N ALA A 23 3.86 -5.64 0.29
CA ALA A 23 5.12 -4.96 -0.04
C ALA A 23 6.12 -4.97 1.14
N ALA A 24 5.66 -4.66 2.36
CA ALA A 24 6.54 -4.64 3.52
C ALA A 24 7.15 -6.03 3.80
N ARG A 25 6.35 -7.09 3.68
CA ARG A 25 6.80 -8.49 3.86
C ARG A 25 7.80 -8.93 2.80
N LEU A 26 7.55 -8.63 1.53
CA LEU A 26 8.46 -8.98 0.44
C LEU A 26 9.76 -8.17 0.52
N ALA A 27 9.67 -6.88 0.85
CA ALA A 27 10.83 -6.04 1.06
C ALA A 27 11.67 -6.53 2.25
N ALA A 28 11.03 -7.02 3.33
CA ALA A 28 11.72 -7.58 4.49
C ALA A 28 12.60 -8.80 4.15
N ARG A 29 12.23 -9.55 3.10
CA ARG A 29 13.02 -10.64 2.51
C ARG A 29 14.16 -10.15 1.59
N GLY A 30 14.24 -8.85 1.35
CA GLY A 30 15.19 -8.23 0.43
C GLY A 30 14.71 -8.16 -1.03
N ASP A 31 13.48 -8.58 -1.33
CA ASP A 31 12.94 -8.55 -2.70
C ASP A 31 12.10 -7.29 -2.95
N ASN A 32 12.79 -6.16 -3.10
CA ASN A 32 12.16 -4.86 -3.35
C ASN A 32 11.46 -4.79 -4.72
N GLY A 33 11.96 -5.54 -5.72
CA GLY A 33 11.36 -5.58 -7.06
C GLY A 33 10.01 -6.28 -7.04
N ALA A 34 9.94 -7.46 -6.41
CA ALA A 34 8.68 -8.16 -6.21
C ALA A 34 7.72 -7.41 -5.28
N ALA A 35 8.25 -6.75 -4.24
CA ALA A 35 7.42 -5.96 -3.32
C ALA A 35 6.59 -4.90 -4.06
N VAL A 36 7.20 -4.14 -4.96
CA VAL A 36 6.50 -3.10 -5.73
C VAL A 36 5.55 -3.69 -6.77
N SER A 37 5.94 -4.78 -7.46
CA SER A 37 5.09 -5.39 -8.49
C SER A 37 3.84 -6.04 -7.89
N VAL A 38 3.97 -6.75 -6.76
CA VAL A 38 2.84 -7.35 -6.03
C VAL A 38 1.95 -6.27 -5.42
N ALA A 39 2.52 -5.25 -4.78
CA ALA A 39 1.70 -4.15 -4.27
C ALA A 39 0.93 -3.44 -5.38
N ARG A 40 1.50 -3.31 -6.59
CA ARG A 40 0.83 -2.70 -7.74
C ARG A 40 -0.33 -3.54 -8.27
N SER A 41 -0.28 -4.87 -8.17
CA SER A 41 -1.40 -5.72 -8.58
C SER A 41 -2.58 -5.65 -7.60
N ILE A 42 -2.31 -5.38 -6.32
CA ILE A 42 -3.33 -5.26 -5.26
C ILE A 42 -3.89 -3.84 -5.18
N ALA A 43 -3.03 -2.82 -5.26
CA ALA A 43 -3.36 -1.42 -5.00
C ALA A 43 -4.37 -0.84 -6.02
N PRO A 44 -5.14 0.19 -5.63
CA PRO A 44 -5.99 0.93 -6.57
C PRO A 44 -5.23 1.46 -7.80
N ALA A 45 -5.95 1.71 -8.90
CA ALA A 45 -5.34 2.21 -10.12
C ALA A 45 -4.61 3.54 -9.88
N ALA A 46 -3.46 3.71 -10.54
CA ALA A 46 -2.59 4.87 -10.39
C ALA A 46 -2.08 5.15 -8.95
N ALA A 47 -2.17 4.16 -8.04
CA ALA A 47 -1.63 4.31 -6.70
C ALA A 47 -0.10 4.48 -6.74
N GLN A 48 0.39 5.41 -5.91
CA GLN A 48 1.80 5.59 -5.63
C GLN A 48 2.23 4.58 -4.58
N ILE A 49 3.34 3.89 -4.83
CA ILE A 49 3.86 2.85 -3.95
C ILE A 49 5.31 3.20 -3.65
N GLN A 50 5.62 3.33 -2.37
CA GLN A 50 6.95 3.61 -1.87
C GLN A 50 7.34 2.53 -0.86
N VAL A 51 8.52 1.97 -1.02
CA VAL A 51 9.13 1.08 -0.04
C VAL A 51 10.44 1.71 0.39
N ARG A 52 10.64 1.85 1.70
CA ARG A 52 11.88 2.37 2.28
C ARG A 52 12.35 1.47 3.42
N ARG A 53 13.67 1.44 3.62
CA ARG A 53 14.26 0.85 4.83
C ARG A 53 14.40 1.93 5.89
N ASP A 54 14.08 1.56 7.13
CA ASP A 54 14.13 2.39 8.31
C ASP A 54 14.77 1.56 9.44
N GLY A 55 16.10 1.65 9.56
CA GLY A 55 16.89 0.76 10.41
C GLY A 55 16.70 -0.71 10.04
N ASP A 56 16.17 -1.48 10.99
CA ASP A 56 15.87 -2.90 10.85
C ASP A 56 14.45 -3.18 10.32
N PHE A 57 13.72 -2.14 9.92
CA PHE A 57 12.36 -2.26 9.40
C PHE A 57 12.26 -1.86 7.93
N LEU A 58 11.37 -2.51 7.21
CA LEU A 58 10.93 -2.15 5.88
C LEU A 58 9.55 -1.56 5.99
N VAL A 59 9.42 -0.35 5.49
CA VAL A 59 8.21 0.46 5.53
C VAL A 59 7.68 0.59 4.10
N ALA A 60 6.50 0.05 3.86
CA ALA A 60 5.77 0.26 2.63
C ALA A 60 4.66 1.29 2.84
N THR A 61 4.50 2.21 1.90
CA THR A 61 3.44 3.21 1.87
C THR A 61 2.77 3.17 0.51
N VAL A 62 1.44 3.09 0.52
CA VAL A 62 0.60 3.08 -0.67
C VAL A 62 -0.37 4.24 -0.56
N VAL A 63 -0.43 5.08 -1.59
CA VAL A 63 -1.33 6.24 -1.66
C VAL A 63 -2.13 6.16 -2.96
N ALA A 64 -3.45 6.25 -2.87
CA ALA A 64 -4.34 6.23 -4.01
C ALA A 64 -5.28 7.43 -3.99
N HIS A 65 -5.49 8.06 -5.15
CA HIS A 65 -6.42 9.18 -5.27
C HIS A 65 -7.84 8.67 -5.55
N SER A 66 -8.83 9.14 -4.78
CA SER A 66 -10.23 8.76 -5.00
C SER A 66 -10.85 9.53 -6.18
N THR A 67 -11.36 8.80 -7.17
CA THR A 67 -12.09 9.41 -8.29
C THR A 67 -13.50 9.85 -7.93
N LEU A 68 -14.08 9.23 -6.88
CA LEU A 68 -15.44 9.51 -6.41
C LEU A 68 -15.49 10.58 -5.31
N LEU A 69 -14.35 10.84 -4.66
CA LEU A 69 -14.19 11.87 -3.63
C LEU A 69 -13.01 12.77 -4.03
N PRO A 70 -13.24 13.73 -4.94
CA PRO A 70 -12.17 14.60 -5.44
C PRO A 70 -11.46 15.32 -4.29
N GLY A 71 -10.12 15.29 -4.31
CA GLY A 71 -9.30 15.89 -3.26
C GLY A 71 -9.05 15.02 -2.03
N LEU A 72 -9.52 13.77 -2.02
CA LEU A 72 -9.22 12.81 -0.97
C LEU A 72 -8.20 11.76 -1.43
N ASP A 73 -7.06 11.73 -0.73
CA ASP A 73 -6.09 10.65 -0.83
C ASP A 73 -6.38 9.57 0.22
N ILE A 74 -6.34 8.32 -0.24
CA ILE A 74 -6.49 7.14 0.59
C ILE A 74 -5.12 6.49 0.72
N ALA A 75 -4.55 6.56 1.92
CA ALA A 75 -3.20 6.10 2.20
C ALA A 75 -3.20 4.96 3.21
N ALA A 76 -2.25 4.04 3.05
CA ALA A 76 -1.94 3.03 4.04
C ALA A 76 -0.42 2.86 4.16
N ARG A 77 0.01 2.55 5.39
CA ARG A 77 1.41 2.26 5.71
C ARG A 77 1.49 0.94 6.44
N ALA A 78 2.44 0.10 6.04
CA ALA A 78 2.75 -1.14 6.73
C ALA A 78 4.26 -1.23 6.99
N VAL A 79 4.61 -1.95 8.05
CA VAL A 79 5.98 -2.11 8.52
C VAL A 79 6.26 -3.58 8.77
N SER A 80 7.43 -4.05 8.38
CA SER A 80 7.89 -5.43 8.64
C SER A 80 9.37 -5.40 9.02
N ALA A 81 9.77 -6.15 10.05
CA ALA A 81 11.18 -6.28 10.40
C ALA A 81 11.92 -7.05 9.29
N ALA A 82 13.14 -6.63 8.98
CA ALA A 82 14.00 -7.32 8.03
C ALA A 82 14.28 -8.75 8.52
N GLU A 83 14.23 -9.72 7.61
CA GLU A 83 14.62 -11.09 7.95
C GLU A 83 16.14 -11.13 8.22
N PRO A 84 16.58 -11.71 9.35
CA PRO A 84 18.00 -11.95 9.59
C PRO A 84 18.52 -12.97 8.59
N ARG A 85 19.71 -12.72 8.04
CA ARG A 85 20.38 -13.60 7.07
C ARG A 85 21.05 -14.79 7.74
#